data_AF-A0A9D6WYM1-F1
#
_entry.id   AF-A0A9D6WYM1-F1
#
_cell.length_a   1.000
_cell.length_b   1.000
_cell.length_c   1.000
_cell.angle_alpha   90.00
_cell.angle_beta   90.00
_cell.angle_gamma   90.00
#
_symmetry.space_group_name_H-M   'P 1'
#
loop_
_entity.id
_entity.type
_entity.pdbx_description
1 polymer ?
#
loop_
_entity_poly.entity_id
_entity_poly.type
_entity_poly.pdbx_seq_one_letter_code
_entity_poly.pdbx_strand_id
1 'polypeptide(L)'
;MNADRPDPRGDEHDDLPCWVALVAGSMALMSAHAAPEATARICAQAQRRLMARKIVSNLFFLRHHPHAPPGVRHVAARMQDMWVPLAQDEPGADAAPGPEHLPKPPEPAPVEAARVKPALVEPLAAEVSGFTLPHRPVRLH
;
A
#
# COMPACT_ATOMS: atom_id res chain seq x y z
N MET A 1 -24.10 19.10 47.60
CA MET A 1 -23.34 19.59 46.42
C MET A 1 -22.50 18.44 45.89
N ASN A 2 -22.96 17.75 44.85
CA ASN A 2 -22.14 16.78 44.12
C ASN A 2 -21.63 17.46 42.85
N ALA A 3 -20.32 17.40 42.67
CA ALA A 3 -19.62 17.98 41.54
C ALA A 3 -20.10 17.32 40.25
N ASP A 4 -20.69 18.14 39.39
CA ASP A 4 -20.84 17.88 37.97
C ASP A 4 -19.43 17.76 37.38
N ARG A 5 -18.93 16.53 37.28
CA ARG A 5 -17.67 16.24 36.63
C ARG A 5 -18.01 16.15 35.14
N PRO A 6 -17.61 17.11 34.29
CA PRO A 6 -17.85 16.98 32.86
C PRO A 6 -17.18 15.70 32.38
N ASP A 7 -17.96 14.77 31.83
CA ASP A 7 -17.45 13.58 31.18
C ASP A 7 -16.57 14.05 30.00
N PRO A 8 -15.27 13.70 29.93
CA PRO A 8 -14.42 14.05 28.79
C PRO A 8 -14.80 13.32 27.50
N ARG A 9 -15.92 12.58 27.50
CA ARG A 9 -16.49 11.88 26.35
C ARG A 9 -17.75 12.55 25.80
N GLY A 10 -17.95 13.83 26.08
CA GLY A 10 -18.92 14.64 25.35
C GLY A 10 -18.54 14.66 23.86
N ASP A 11 -19.20 13.80 23.08
CA ASP A 11 -19.71 14.02 21.72
C ASP A 11 -19.89 12.66 20.99
N GLU A 12 -20.74 11.78 21.54
CA GLU A 12 -21.35 10.70 20.77
C GLU A 12 -22.49 11.30 19.91
N HIS A 13 -22.24 11.54 18.61
CA HIS A 13 -23.18 11.39 17.47
C HIS A 13 -22.66 12.07 16.19
N ASP A 14 -21.47 11.70 15.72
CA ASP A 14 -21.10 11.84 14.31
C ASP A 14 -20.80 10.44 13.75
N ASP A 15 -21.86 9.67 13.50
CA ASP A 15 -21.77 8.35 12.86
C ASP A 15 -21.19 8.43 11.44
N LEU A 16 -21.14 9.64 10.85
CA LEU A 16 -20.46 9.91 9.59
C LEU A 16 -19.03 10.40 9.83
N PRO A 17 -18.03 9.87 9.10
CA PRO A 17 -16.68 10.40 9.16
C PRO A 17 -16.70 11.87 8.74
N CYS A 18 -16.04 12.73 9.55
CA CYS A 18 -15.89 14.15 9.25
C CYS A 18 -15.54 14.38 7.77
N TRP A 19 -16.20 15.34 7.13
CA TRP A 19 -15.98 15.62 5.70
C TRP A 19 -14.50 15.92 5.37
N VAL A 20 -13.75 16.51 6.30
CA VAL A 20 -12.30 16.74 6.15
C VAL A 20 -11.55 15.41 6.08
N ALA A 21 -11.94 14.43 6.89
CA ALA A 21 -11.35 13.09 6.86
C ALA A 21 -11.68 12.37 5.54
N LEU A 22 -12.88 12.55 4.98
CA LEU A 22 -13.25 12.04 3.66
C LEU A 22 -12.41 12.68 2.54
N VAL A 23 -12.16 13.99 2.60
CA VAL A 23 -11.27 14.68 1.65
C VAL A 23 -9.83 14.17 1.78
N ALA A 24 -9.29 14.14 2.99
CA ALA A 24 -7.94 13.66 3.26
C ALA A 24 -7.75 12.21 2.80
N GLY A 25 -8.71 11.33 3.14
CA GLY A 25 -8.74 9.95 2.69
C GLY A 25 -8.80 9.82 1.17
N SER A 26 -9.58 10.66 0.49
CA SER A 26 -9.62 10.69 -0.97
C SER A 26 -8.27 11.09 -1.57
N MET A 27 -7.62 12.11 -1.03
CA MET A 27 -6.29 12.55 -1.50
C MET A 27 -5.22 11.48 -1.28
N ALA A 28 -5.22 10.83 -0.11
CA ALA A 28 -4.29 9.75 0.20
C ALA A 28 -4.48 8.57 -0.78
N LEU A 29 -5.73 8.16 -1.04
CA LEU A 29 -6.03 7.07 -1.97
C LEU A 29 -5.68 7.43 -3.41
N MET A 30 -5.95 8.66 -3.87
CA MET A 30 -5.55 9.11 -5.21
C MET A 30 -4.03 9.11 -5.37
N SER A 31 -3.30 9.48 -4.32
CA SER A 31 -1.83 9.44 -4.29
C SER A 31 -1.31 8.00 -4.35
N ALA A 32 -1.88 7.11 -3.54
CA ALA A 32 -1.56 5.68 -3.54
C ALA A 32 -1.93 5.00 -4.87
N HIS A 33 -3.00 5.44 -5.54
CA HIS A 33 -3.38 4.97 -6.86
C HIS A 33 -2.36 5.36 -7.94
N ALA A 34 -1.76 6.54 -7.83
CA ALA A 34 -0.72 7.02 -8.75
C ALA A 34 0.60 6.26 -8.58
N ALA A 35 0.98 5.95 -7.34
CA ALA A 35 2.21 5.26 -6.99
C ALA A 35 1.93 3.95 -6.20
N PRO A 36 1.43 2.88 -6.86
CA PRO A 36 1.21 1.62 -6.17
C PRO A 36 2.53 0.99 -5.73
N GLU A 37 2.48 0.39 -4.55
CA GLU A 37 3.61 -0.27 -3.92
C GLU A 37 4.04 -1.53 -4.70
N ALA A 38 5.32 -1.61 -5.07
CA ALA A 38 5.86 -2.75 -5.84
C ALA A 38 5.89 -4.06 -5.04
N THR A 39 5.89 -3.98 -3.70
CA THR A 39 5.94 -5.11 -2.77
C THR A 39 4.57 -5.60 -2.32
N ALA A 40 3.48 -5.03 -2.86
CA ALA A 40 2.14 -5.46 -2.52
C ALA A 40 1.89 -6.93 -2.91
N ARG A 41 1.15 -7.66 -2.06
CA ARG A 41 0.81 -9.08 -2.28
C ARG A 41 -0.20 -9.31 -3.43
N ILE A 42 -0.75 -8.23 -3.99
CA ILE A 42 -1.81 -8.24 -5.00
C ILE A 42 -1.24 -7.65 -6.29
N CYS A 43 -1.69 -8.12 -7.45
CA CYS A 43 -1.26 -7.53 -8.71
C CYS A 43 -1.60 -6.04 -8.78
N ALA A 44 -0.68 -5.23 -9.33
CA ALA A 44 -0.78 -3.77 -9.33
C ALA A 44 -2.08 -3.27 -9.96
N GLN A 45 -2.59 -3.95 -11.00
CA GLN A 45 -3.86 -3.60 -11.64
C GLN A 45 -5.06 -3.82 -10.72
N ALA A 46 -5.12 -4.95 -10.00
CA ALA A 46 -6.19 -5.19 -9.03
C ALA A 46 -6.10 -4.23 -7.84
N GLN A 47 -4.88 -3.90 -7.37
CA GLN A 47 -4.69 -2.88 -6.33
C GLN A 47 -5.21 -1.52 -6.78
N ARG A 48 -4.85 -1.05 -8.00
CA ARG A 48 -5.35 0.22 -8.55
C ARG A 48 -6.87 0.22 -8.64
N ARG A 49 -7.49 -0.86 -9.10
CA ARG A 49 -8.97 -0.98 -9.16
C ARG A 49 -9.61 -0.89 -7.78
N LEU A 50 -9.07 -1.58 -6.78
CA LEU A 50 -9.58 -1.51 -5.40
C LEU A 50 -9.49 -0.09 -4.84
N MET A 51 -8.38 0.62 -5.11
CA MET A 51 -8.22 2.02 -4.73
C MET A 51 -9.23 2.92 -5.45
N ALA A 52 -9.42 2.75 -6.76
CA ALA A 52 -10.41 3.51 -7.54
C ALA A 52 -11.83 3.32 -6.99
N ARG A 53 -12.22 2.09 -6.66
CA ARG A 53 -13.52 1.80 -6.01
C ARG A 53 -13.66 2.53 -4.67
N LYS A 54 -12.60 2.53 -3.84
CA LYS A 54 -12.62 3.22 -2.54
C LYS A 54 -12.68 4.74 -2.69
N ILE A 55 -11.99 5.30 -3.69
CA ILE A 55 -12.07 6.73 -4.04
C ILE A 55 -13.51 7.09 -4.40
N VAL A 56 -14.16 6.33 -5.30
CA VAL A 56 -15.56 6.55 -5.69
C VAL A 56 -16.49 6.51 -4.46
N SER A 57 -16.31 5.55 -3.55
CA SER A 57 -17.10 5.49 -2.31
C SER A 57 -16.88 6.72 -1.43
N ASN A 58 -15.63 7.15 -1.20
CA ASN A 58 -15.36 8.34 -0.38
C ASN A 58 -15.97 9.62 -1.00
N LEU A 59 -15.86 9.77 -2.32
CA LEU A 59 -16.42 10.91 -3.05
C LEU A 59 -17.96 10.91 -3.01
N PHE A 60 -18.58 9.74 -3.06
CA PHE A 60 -20.03 9.60 -2.84
C PHE A 60 -20.43 10.10 -1.46
N PHE A 61 -19.78 9.62 -0.38
CA PHE A 61 -20.06 10.09 0.97
C PHE A 61 -19.84 11.59 1.11
N LEU A 62 -18.76 12.12 0.52
CA LEU A 62 -18.45 13.54 0.56
C LEU A 62 -19.49 14.41 -0.16
N ARG A 63 -19.99 13.95 -1.31
CA ARG A 63 -21.06 14.61 -2.08
C ARG A 63 -22.36 14.69 -1.27
N HIS A 64 -22.66 13.69 -0.45
CA HIS A 64 -23.89 13.61 0.34
C HIS A 64 -23.72 14.05 1.79
N HIS A 65 -22.52 14.49 2.19
CA HIS A 65 -22.23 14.82 3.57
C HIS A 65 -22.98 16.10 4.01
N PRO A 66 -23.72 16.08 5.14
CA PRO A 66 -24.57 17.19 5.57
C PRO A 66 -23.78 18.46 5.85
N HIS A 67 -22.62 18.32 6.50
CA HIS A 67 -21.74 19.45 6.89
C HIS A 67 -20.71 19.85 5.82
N ALA A 68 -20.69 19.21 4.64
CA ALA A 68 -19.74 19.57 3.60
C ALA A 68 -20.16 20.88 2.88
N PRO A 69 -19.23 21.82 2.62
CA PRO A 69 -19.54 23.02 1.85
C PRO A 69 -20.11 22.69 0.46
N PRO A 70 -21.04 23.50 -0.09
CA PRO A 70 -21.62 23.25 -1.40
C PRO A 70 -20.59 23.08 -2.53
N GLY A 71 -19.52 23.89 -2.50
CA GLY A 71 -18.42 23.77 -3.46
C GLY A 71 -17.69 22.44 -3.36
N VAL A 72 -17.46 21.93 -2.15
CA VAL A 72 -16.83 20.62 -1.92
C VAL A 72 -17.71 19.50 -2.45
N ARG A 73 -19.03 19.55 -2.21
CA ARG A 73 -19.97 18.55 -2.76
C ARG A 73 -19.99 18.56 -4.29
N HIS A 74 -19.91 19.73 -4.91
CA HIS A 74 -19.88 19.86 -6.37
C HIS A 74 -18.58 19.30 -6.97
N VAL A 75 -17.43 19.62 -6.36
CA VAL A 75 -16.13 19.05 -6.75
C VAL A 75 -16.13 17.53 -6.56
N ALA A 76 -16.67 17.04 -5.45
CA ALA A 76 -16.78 15.60 -5.17
C ALA A 76 -17.62 14.88 -6.22
N ALA A 77 -18.75 15.44 -6.65
CA ALA A 77 -19.58 14.89 -7.71
C ALA A 77 -18.80 14.80 -9.04
N ARG A 78 -18.12 15.89 -9.43
CA ARG A 78 -17.32 15.91 -10.66
C ARG A 78 -16.15 14.91 -10.60
N MET A 79 -15.47 14.82 -9.46
CA MET A 79 -14.42 13.82 -9.26
C MET A 79 -14.99 12.42 -9.35
N GLN A 80 -16.14 12.16 -8.74
CA GLN A 80 -16.78 10.85 -8.78
C GLN A 80 -17.01 10.39 -10.23
N ASP A 81 -17.55 11.26 -11.08
CA ASP A 81 -17.80 10.96 -12.50
C ASP A 81 -16.51 10.57 -13.25
N MET A 82 -15.37 11.19 -12.92
CA MET A 82 -14.07 10.86 -13.53
C MET A 82 -13.52 9.51 -13.05
N TRP A 83 -13.83 9.11 -11.81
CA TRP A 83 -13.28 7.90 -11.19
C TRP A 83 -14.13 6.64 -11.41
N VAL A 84 -15.44 6.79 -11.69
CA VAL A 84 -16.35 5.65 -11.95
C VAL A 84 -15.84 4.72 -13.07
N PRO A 85 -15.40 5.20 -14.25
CA PRO A 85 -14.90 4.32 -15.30
C PRO A 85 -13.68 3.49 -14.85
N LEU A 86 -12.77 4.09 -14.08
CA LEU A 86 -11.57 3.43 -13.56
C LEU A 86 -11.88 2.35 -12.52
N ALA A 87 -12.99 2.49 -11.80
CA ALA A 87 -13.44 1.53 -10.81
C ALA A 87 -14.14 0.31 -11.42
N GLN A 88 -14.70 0.49 -12.62
CA GLN A 88 -15.47 -0.51 -13.39
C GLN A 88 -14.63 -1.30 -14.38
N ASP A 89 -13.38 -0.91 -14.62
CA ASP A 89 -12.48 -1.62 -15.53
C ASP A 89 -12.27 -3.07 -15.02
N GLU A 90 -12.91 -4.02 -15.68
CA GLU A 90 -12.79 -5.43 -15.33
C GLU A 90 -11.37 -5.91 -15.67
N PRO A 91 -10.73 -6.70 -14.81
CA PRO A 91 -9.51 -7.36 -15.23
C PRO A 91 -9.93 -8.30 -16.35
N GLY A 92 -9.31 -8.18 -17.53
CA GLY A 92 -9.37 -9.25 -18.52
C GLY A 92 -9.15 -10.59 -17.79
N ALA A 93 -9.95 -11.59 -18.15
CA ALA A 93 -10.12 -12.88 -17.48
C ALA A 93 -8.85 -13.77 -17.36
N ASP A 94 -7.65 -13.18 -17.39
CA ASP A 94 -6.33 -13.81 -17.38
C ASP A 94 -5.58 -13.66 -16.05
N ALA A 95 -6.16 -13.01 -15.05
CA ALA A 95 -5.54 -12.88 -13.72
C ALA A 95 -6.03 -13.95 -12.73
N ALA A 96 -5.90 -15.22 -13.10
CA ALA A 96 -5.90 -16.34 -12.15
C ALA A 96 -5.19 -17.59 -12.74
N PRO A 97 -3.90 -17.83 -12.46
CA PRO A 97 -3.48 -19.16 -12.06
C PRO A 97 -3.96 -19.39 -10.62
N GLY A 98 -4.73 -20.45 -10.43
CA GLY A 98 -5.42 -20.79 -9.17
C GLY A 98 -4.50 -21.07 -7.98
N PRO A 99 -5.09 -21.28 -6.79
CA PRO A 99 -4.36 -21.61 -5.58
C PRO A 99 -4.03 -23.11 -5.58
N GLU A 100 -3.02 -23.54 -6.34
CA GLU A 100 -2.42 -24.85 -6.13
C GLU A 100 -0.91 -24.75 -5.96
N HIS A 101 -0.43 -25.54 -5.00
CA HIS A 101 0.96 -25.90 -4.76
C HIS A 101 1.79 -24.96 -3.87
N LEU A 102 1.41 -24.91 -2.59
CA LEU A 102 2.41 -24.84 -1.53
C LEU A 102 3.33 -26.08 -1.66
N PRO A 103 4.64 -25.97 -1.95
CA PRO A 103 5.51 -27.13 -1.85
C PRO A 103 5.56 -27.56 -0.38
N LYS A 104 5.11 -28.79 -0.10
CA LYS A 104 5.26 -29.43 1.21
C LYS A 104 6.73 -29.36 1.61
N PRO A 105 7.09 -28.86 2.81
CA PRO A 105 8.47 -28.89 3.28
C PRO A 105 8.93 -30.35 3.36
N PRO A 106 10.14 -30.71 2.89
CA PRO A 106 10.65 -32.06 3.05
C PRO A 106 10.75 -32.37 4.54
N GLU A 107 10.03 -33.41 4.94
CA GLU A 107 10.09 -34.03 6.25
C GLU A 107 11.53 -34.47 6.53
N PRO A 108 12.13 -34.17 7.70
CA PRO A 108 13.51 -34.53 7.97
C PRO A 108 13.62 -36.05 8.13
N ALA A 109 14.36 -36.69 7.23
CA ALA A 109 14.75 -38.09 7.33
C ALA A 109 15.56 -38.36 8.62
N PRO A 110 15.48 -39.57 9.20
CA PRO A 110 16.15 -39.92 10.43
C PRO A 110 17.68 -39.78 10.32
N VAL A 111 18.26 -39.21 11.36
CA VAL A 111 19.69 -38.97 11.55
C VAL A 111 20.43 -40.30 11.58
N GLU A 112 21.07 -40.69 10.47
CA GLU A 112 22.00 -41.82 10.44
C GLU A 112 23.43 -41.30 10.32
N ALA A 113 24.16 -41.48 11.43
CA ALA A 113 25.53 -41.06 11.62
C ALA A 113 26.47 -41.89 10.73
N ALA A 114 27.02 -41.28 9.69
CA ALA A 114 28.18 -41.80 8.98
C ALA A 114 29.35 -40.81 9.09
N ARG A 115 30.33 -41.27 9.85
CA ARG A 115 31.59 -40.67 10.28
C ARG A 115 32.61 -40.60 9.11
N VAL A 116 33.64 -39.75 9.28
CA VAL A 116 35.00 -39.77 8.66
C VAL A 116 35.14 -38.89 7.38
N LYS A 117 36.07 -37.93 7.20
CA LYS A 117 37.35 -37.51 7.83
C LYS A 117 37.67 -36.03 7.48
N PRO A 118 38.52 -35.31 8.22
CA PRO A 118 38.95 -33.95 7.93
C PRO A 118 40.23 -33.90 7.06
N ALA A 119 40.29 -32.97 6.11
CA ALA A 119 41.51 -32.54 5.43
C ALA A 119 41.51 -31.00 5.48
N LEU A 120 42.24 -30.44 6.43
CA LEU A 120 43.58 -29.88 6.29
C LEU A 120 43.57 -28.48 5.65
N VAL A 121 43.99 -27.55 6.48
CA VAL A 121 44.11 -26.10 6.34
C VAL A 121 45.20 -25.73 5.33
N GLU A 122 44.96 -24.69 4.52
CA GLU A 122 45.99 -23.67 4.21
C GLU A 122 45.34 -22.28 4.00
N PRO A 123 45.87 -21.20 4.60
CA PRO A 123 45.45 -19.82 4.38
C PRO A 123 46.51 -19.02 3.59
N LEU A 124 46.13 -18.18 2.61
CA LEU A 124 46.98 -17.05 2.24
C LEU A 124 46.25 -15.93 1.49
N ALA A 125 46.19 -14.79 2.18
CA ALA A 125 46.36 -13.41 1.76
C ALA A 125 45.65 -12.81 0.51
N ALA A 126 45.02 -11.67 0.80
CA ALA A 126 45.11 -10.40 0.08
C ALA A 126 44.58 -10.31 -1.37
N GLU A 127 43.54 -9.51 -1.58
CA GLU A 127 43.72 -8.21 -2.23
C GLU A 127 42.52 -7.29 -2.00
N VAL A 128 42.81 -6.15 -1.38
CA VAL A 128 41.99 -4.94 -1.37
C VAL A 128 42.37 -4.18 -2.63
N SER A 129 41.45 -3.97 -3.56
CA SER A 129 41.51 -2.85 -4.51
C SER A 129 40.23 -2.72 -5.32
N GLY A 130 39.76 -1.48 -5.50
CA GLY A 130 38.81 -1.16 -6.56
C GLY A 130 37.62 -0.27 -6.21
N PHE A 131 37.70 0.59 -5.20
CA PHE A 131 36.78 1.74 -5.12
C PHE A 131 37.22 2.80 -6.13
N THR A 132 36.44 3.05 -7.18
CA THR A 132 36.65 4.20 -8.07
C THR A 132 35.32 4.78 -8.53
N LEU A 133 34.99 5.95 -7.96
CA LEU A 133 33.92 6.85 -8.39
C LEU A 133 34.40 7.68 -9.60
N PRO A 134 33.59 7.89 -10.65
CA PRO A 134 33.91 8.86 -11.70
C PRO A 134 33.45 10.28 -11.30
N HIS A 135 34.41 11.16 -10.98
CA HIS A 135 34.22 12.61 -10.93
C HIS A 135 34.01 13.18 -12.33
N ARG A 136 32.93 13.94 -12.54
CA ARG A 136 32.65 14.69 -13.77
C ARG A 136 33.10 16.15 -13.58
N PRO A 137 33.99 16.71 -14.41
CA PRO A 137 34.41 18.11 -14.28
C PRO A 137 33.40 19.08 -14.92
N VAL A 138 33.13 20.16 -14.18
CA VAL A 138 32.36 21.35 -14.62
C VAL A 138 33.24 22.20 -15.53
N ARG A 139 32.76 22.54 -16.74
CA ARG A 139 33.35 23.60 -17.58
C ARG A 139 32.50 24.86 -17.47
N LEU A 140 33.10 25.93 -16.99
CA LEU A 140 32.62 27.32 -17.12
C LEU A 140 33.12 27.88 -18.47
N HIS A 141 32.23 28.56 -19.19
CA HIS A 141 32.55 29.51 -20.26
C HIS A 141 31.89 30.84 -19.90
#